data_AF-A0A0C3FZ10-F1
#
_entry.id   AF-A0A0C3FZ10-F1
#
_cell.length_a   1.000
_cell.length_b   1.000
_cell.length_c   1.000
_cell.angle_alpha   90.00
_cell.angle_beta   90.00
_cell.angle_gamma   90.00
#
_symmetry.space_group_name_H-M   'P 1'
#
loop_
_entity.id
_entity.type
_entity.pdbx_description
1 polymer ?
#
loop_
_entity_poly.entity_id
_entity_poly.type
_entity_poly.pdbx_seq_one_letter_code
_entity_poly.pdbx_strand_id
1 'polypeptide(L)'
;MNCCILITDTKKTWAEVLTRKELARRWRDCNPQHGSETSDSDEEEEAWRTSVLELLNNAHTLGNFADMSFEVIESNYSDFAFELDCETFKWRWETCFLGYKTSAEILSKHLIVPLITTNHLAFSSADPVSELSEIDLETAVDKMGRTAKRSADIHFRNAMSKPRVATTVRRVASVLNSISDLPGISFVADKPDLQRPILQRTPAGQKASRSYSPALLPPPQDGRTSVATPSPPIDPLGQKVSADSATESDEDGPLRGNNPIAKGKAVTSSRSPSAGPSVKTVEAQSTHQSRQITPPVAEPEQTKGPPSDSDSSPVRPVKKKKKQVSSTDEDSETERRKQARGGAPVKRGTRQPIKRGGKRF
;
A
#
# COMPACT_ATOMS: atom_id res chain seq x y z
N MET A 1 15.31 -24.76 2.79
CA MET A 1 14.66 -23.69 3.60
C MET A 1 15.63 -22.53 3.62
N ASN A 2 15.16 -21.33 3.27
CA ASN A 2 15.99 -20.12 3.27
C ASN A 2 15.41 -19.16 4.29
N CYS A 3 16.26 -18.40 4.97
CA CYS A 3 15.83 -17.32 5.84
C CYS A 3 15.94 -16.00 5.07
N CYS A 4 14.95 -15.12 5.18
CA CYS A 4 14.93 -13.85 4.47
C CYS A 4 14.46 -12.77 5.42
N ILE A 5 15.15 -11.63 5.41
CA ILE A 5 14.72 -10.41 6.10
C ILE A 5 14.63 -9.25 5.10
N LEU A 6 13.67 -8.37 5.35
CA LEU A 6 13.47 -7.13 4.63
C LEU A 6 13.33 -5.99 5.64
N ILE A 7 14.18 -4.98 5.53
CA ILE A 7 14.15 -3.77 6.35
C ILE A 7 13.91 -2.55 5.46
N THR A 8 13.22 -1.55 5.98
CA THR A 8 13.06 -0.27 5.31
C THR A 8 13.05 0.91 6.28
N ASP A 9 13.64 2.02 5.84
CA ASP A 9 13.55 3.33 6.48
C ASP A 9 12.44 4.19 5.84
N THR A 10 11.53 3.56 5.09
CA THR A 10 10.49 4.16 4.23
C THR A 10 10.98 4.85 2.95
N LYS A 11 12.29 4.86 2.67
CA LYS A 11 12.88 5.43 1.45
C LYS A 11 13.68 4.39 0.67
N LYS A 12 14.52 3.65 1.37
CA LYS A 12 15.36 2.55 0.91
C LYS A 12 14.83 1.25 1.51
N THR A 13 15.13 0.16 0.82
CA THR A 13 14.87 -1.18 1.32
C THR A 13 16.15 -1.97 1.26
N TRP A 14 16.46 -2.64 2.36
CA TRP A 14 17.56 -3.58 2.44
C TRP A 14 17.00 -4.98 2.65
N ALA A 15 17.65 -5.97 2.05
CA ALA A 15 17.28 -7.35 2.29
C ALA A 15 18.53 -8.21 2.42
N GLU A 16 18.33 -9.34 3.07
CA GLU A 16 19.30 -10.42 3.12
C GLU A 16 18.56 -11.75 2.97
N VAL A 17 19.18 -12.66 2.21
CA VAL A 17 18.68 -14.03 2.05
C VAL A 17 19.81 -14.97 2.45
N LEU A 18 19.58 -15.76 3.47
CA LEU A 18 20.52 -16.74 3.99
C LEU A 18 20.12 -18.14 3.56
N THR A 19 21.08 -18.86 2.98
CA THR A 19 21.01 -20.30 2.83
C THR A 19 21.16 -20.99 4.18
N ARG A 20 20.79 -22.28 4.25
CA ARG A 20 20.95 -23.09 5.46
C ARG A 20 22.38 -23.10 6.01
N LYS A 21 23.38 -23.14 5.13
CA LYS A 21 24.79 -23.17 5.52
C LYS A 21 25.24 -21.83 6.10
N GLU A 22 24.80 -20.72 5.50
CA GLU A 22 25.12 -19.38 5.97
C GLU A 22 24.44 -19.08 7.30
N LEU A 23 23.18 -19.50 7.48
CA LEU A 23 22.46 -19.41 8.75
C LEU A 23 23.23 -20.12 9.87
N ALA A 24 23.62 -21.38 9.63
CA ALA A 24 24.35 -22.19 10.60
C ALA A 24 25.71 -21.59 10.97
N ARG A 25 26.47 -21.15 9.96
CA ARG A 25 27.77 -20.49 10.16
C ARG A 25 27.60 -19.23 11.01
N ARG A 26 26.70 -18.34 10.60
CA ARG A 26 26.48 -17.07 11.31
C ARG A 26 25.97 -17.28 12.74
N TRP A 27 25.12 -18.28 12.96
CA TRP A 27 24.66 -18.60 14.30
C TRP A 27 25.83 -18.94 15.22
N ARG A 28 26.75 -19.80 14.78
CA ARG A 28 27.94 -20.19 15.54
C ARG A 28 28.88 -19.01 15.76
N ASP A 29 29.03 -18.12 14.76
CA ASP A 29 29.85 -16.91 14.88
C ASP A 29 29.28 -15.95 15.94
N CYS A 30 27.95 -15.82 16.03
CA CYS A 30 27.29 -14.93 17.00
C CYS A 30 27.17 -15.57 18.40
N ASN A 31 27.18 -16.89 18.49
CA ASN A 31 26.88 -17.65 19.71
C ASN A 31 27.94 -18.72 19.99
N PRO A 32 29.22 -18.34 20.20
CA PRO A 32 30.31 -19.30 20.41
C PRO A 32 30.11 -20.18 21.66
N GLN A 33 29.40 -19.67 22.66
CA GLN A 33 29.04 -20.41 23.88
C GLN A 33 28.03 -21.54 23.62
N HIS A 34 27.24 -21.43 22.56
CA HIS A 34 26.31 -22.47 22.11
C HIS A 34 26.94 -23.35 21.03
N GLY A 35 28.28 -23.43 21.00
CA GLY A 35 29.03 -24.31 20.12
C GLY A 35 28.68 -25.77 20.38
N SER A 36 27.56 -26.20 19.79
CA SER A 36 27.22 -27.60 19.66
C SER A 36 28.34 -28.26 18.89
N GLU A 37 28.83 -29.38 19.44
CA GLU A 37 29.52 -30.39 18.65
C GLU A 37 28.74 -30.52 17.34
N THR A 38 29.40 -30.25 16.22
CA THR A 38 28.79 -30.47 14.91
C THR A 38 28.38 -31.93 14.89
N SER A 39 27.06 -32.20 14.90
CA SER A 39 26.61 -33.58 14.88
C SER A 39 27.14 -34.23 13.60
N ASP A 40 27.64 -35.45 13.74
CA ASP A 40 28.08 -36.25 12.60
C ASP A 40 26.88 -36.67 11.71
N SER A 41 25.64 -36.49 12.19
CA SER A 41 24.41 -36.80 11.47
C SER A 41 23.81 -35.58 10.77
N ASP A 42 23.65 -35.68 9.45
CA ASP A 42 22.97 -34.67 8.62
C ASP A 42 21.52 -34.40 9.08
N GLU A 43 20.83 -35.40 9.63
CA GLU A 43 19.45 -35.28 10.11
C GLU A 43 19.35 -34.43 11.37
N GLU A 44 20.28 -34.60 12.31
CA GLU A 44 20.35 -33.82 13.55
C GLU A 44 20.72 -32.37 13.26
N GLU A 45 21.68 -32.13 12.36
CA GLU A 45 22.04 -30.79 11.91
C GLU A 45 20.86 -30.07 11.22
N GLU A 46 20.06 -30.78 10.42
CA GLU A 46 18.86 -30.19 9.79
C GLU A 46 17.76 -29.87 10.81
N ALA A 47 17.54 -30.74 11.80
CA ALA A 47 16.60 -30.47 12.89
C ALA A 47 17.03 -29.25 13.72
N TRP A 48 18.32 -29.14 14.03
CA TRP A 48 18.89 -27.97 14.71
C TRP A 48 18.76 -26.69 13.89
N ARG A 49 19.04 -26.71 12.59
CA ARG A 49 18.83 -25.53 11.72
C ARG A 49 17.36 -25.10 11.70
N THR A 50 16.44 -26.05 11.75
CA THR A 50 15.00 -25.77 11.81
C THR A 50 14.63 -25.10 13.12
N SER A 51 15.15 -25.57 14.26
CA SER A 51 14.89 -24.95 15.57
C SER A 51 15.49 -23.55 15.69
N VAL A 52 16.68 -23.30 15.15
CA VAL A 52 17.28 -21.95 15.06
C VAL A 52 16.39 -21.02 14.24
N LEU A 53 15.87 -21.48 13.10
CA LEU A 53 15.00 -20.66 12.26
C LEU A 53 13.64 -20.39 12.90
N GLU A 54 13.07 -21.36 13.61
CA GLU A 54 11.87 -21.15 14.42
C GLU A 54 12.11 -20.14 15.55
N LEU A 55 13.27 -20.22 16.23
CA LEU A 55 13.66 -19.26 17.25
C LEU A 55 13.78 -17.84 16.68
N LEU A 56 14.44 -17.67 15.53
CA LEU A 56 14.53 -16.37 14.85
C LEU A 56 13.16 -15.87 14.38
N ASN A 57 12.27 -16.75 13.91
CA ASN A 57 10.91 -16.38 13.53
C ASN A 57 10.11 -15.92 14.76
N ASN A 58 10.21 -16.63 15.88
CA ASN A 58 9.58 -16.27 17.15
C ASN A 58 10.12 -14.95 17.70
N ALA A 59 11.41 -14.68 17.51
CA ALA A 59 12.03 -13.40 17.87
C ALA A 59 11.39 -12.22 17.11
N HIS A 60 11.02 -12.40 15.84
CA HIS A 60 10.39 -11.34 15.03
C HIS A 60 8.86 -11.23 15.22
N THR A 61 8.29 -11.85 16.25
CA THR A 61 6.88 -11.65 16.63
C THR A 61 6.71 -10.35 17.42
N LEU A 62 5.51 -9.75 17.34
CA LEU A 62 5.21 -8.47 18.00
C LEU A 62 5.47 -8.46 19.52
N GLY A 63 5.31 -9.61 20.19
CA GLY A 63 5.58 -9.75 21.62
C GLY A 63 7.08 -9.73 21.91
N ASN A 64 7.82 -10.66 21.30
CA ASN A 64 9.23 -10.87 21.63
C ASN A 64 10.15 -9.77 21.08
N PHE A 65 9.76 -9.10 19.99
CA PHE A 65 10.58 -8.03 19.44
C PHE A 65 10.75 -6.85 20.39
N ALA A 66 9.79 -6.62 21.29
CA ALA A 66 9.86 -5.55 22.28
C ALA A 66 10.89 -5.83 23.39
N ASP A 67 11.21 -7.10 23.65
CA ASP A 67 12.11 -7.51 24.74
C ASP A 67 13.57 -7.64 24.28
N MET A 68 13.85 -7.51 22.98
CA MET A 68 15.20 -7.60 22.42
C MET A 68 15.87 -6.23 22.34
N SER A 69 17.18 -6.20 22.52
CA SER A 69 17.96 -5.00 22.20
C SER A 69 18.26 -4.97 20.69
N PHE A 70 18.19 -3.77 20.12
CA PHE A 70 18.47 -3.52 18.70
C PHE A 70 19.62 -2.53 18.61
N GLU A 71 20.75 -2.96 18.06
CA GLU A 71 21.93 -2.13 17.87
C GLU A 71 22.34 -2.09 16.40
N VAL A 72 22.43 -0.89 15.81
CA VAL A 72 22.99 -0.72 14.47
C VAL A 72 24.51 -0.80 14.58
N ILE A 73 25.11 -1.69 13.80
CA ILE A 73 26.56 -1.93 13.82
C ILE A 73 27.16 -1.64 12.44
N GLU A 74 28.46 -1.34 12.43
CA GLU A 74 29.20 -1.21 11.18
C GLU A 74 29.55 -2.61 10.62
N SER A 75 29.42 -2.79 9.31
CA SER A 75 29.87 -3.97 8.60
C SER A 75 30.63 -3.56 7.34
N ASN A 76 31.67 -4.32 7.01
CA ASN A 76 32.47 -4.10 5.81
C ASN A 76 31.84 -4.71 4.54
N TYR A 77 30.77 -5.49 4.70
CA TYR A 77 30.22 -6.31 3.62
C TYR A 77 28.75 -5.99 3.31
N SER A 78 28.11 -5.12 4.09
CA SER A 78 26.70 -4.78 3.93
C SER A 78 26.47 -3.27 4.00
N ASP A 79 25.39 -2.81 3.35
CA ASP A 79 25.00 -1.40 3.38
C ASP A 79 24.29 -1.03 4.70
N PHE A 80 23.74 -2.03 5.38
CA PHE A 80 23.06 -1.89 6.66
C PHE A 80 23.18 -3.18 7.46
N ALA A 81 23.81 -3.11 8.63
CA ALA A 81 23.90 -4.21 9.57
C ALA A 81 23.34 -3.79 10.94
N PHE A 82 22.72 -4.74 11.61
CA PHE A 82 22.28 -4.57 12.98
C PHE A 82 22.32 -5.90 13.71
N GLU A 83 22.35 -5.79 15.03
CA GLU A 83 22.39 -6.90 15.95
C GLU A 83 21.13 -6.90 16.81
N LEU A 84 20.59 -8.10 17.00
CA LEU A 84 19.53 -8.39 17.94
C LEU A 84 20.16 -9.15 19.10
N ASP A 85 20.11 -8.56 20.29
CA ASP A 85 20.57 -9.21 21.51
C ASP A 85 19.37 -9.61 22.38
N CYS A 86 19.35 -10.88 22.77
CA CYS A 86 18.38 -11.48 23.66
C CYS A 86 19.17 -12.22 24.75
N GLU A 87 18.59 -12.38 25.94
CA GLU A 87 19.26 -13.06 27.06
C GLU A 87 19.79 -14.46 26.70
N THR A 88 19.15 -15.12 25.74
CA THR A 88 19.45 -16.51 25.34
C THR A 88 20.26 -16.64 24.06
N PHE A 89 20.29 -15.61 23.20
CA PHE A 89 21.03 -15.67 21.95
C PHE A 89 21.29 -14.28 21.38
N LYS A 90 22.31 -14.20 20.53
CA LYS A 90 22.64 -13.02 19.75
C LYS A 90 22.56 -13.33 18.26
N TRP A 91 22.00 -12.40 17.49
CA TRP A 91 21.87 -12.57 16.06
C TRP A 91 22.21 -11.30 15.29
N ARG A 92 22.91 -11.45 14.17
CA ARG A 92 23.32 -10.34 13.31
C ARG A 92 22.69 -10.45 11.94
N TRP A 93 22.10 -9.35 11.47
CA TRP A 93 21.66 -9.20 10.10
C TRP A 93 22.63 -8.32 9.32
N GLU A 94 22.94 -8.72 8.10
CA GLU A 94 23.85 -8.03 7.19
C GLU A 94 23.17 -7.83 5.84
N THR A 95 22.50 -6.69 5.69
CA THR A 95 21.56 -6.48 4.58
C THR A 95 22.12 -5.56 3.50
N CYS A 96 21.78 -5.86 2.25
CA CYS A 96 22.22 -5.11 1.09
C CYS A 96 21.10 -4.25 0.54
N PHE A 97 21.43 -3.03 0.10
CA PHE A 97 20.50 -2.11 -0.52
C PHE A 97 20.05 -2.64 -1.89
N LEU A 98 18.75 -2.78 -2.08
CA LEU A 98 18.18 -3.37 -3.30
C LEU A 98 18.08 -2.39 -4.49
N GLY A 99 18.48 -1.13 -4.30
CA GLY A 99 18.31 -0.07 -5.29
C GLY A 99 16.92 0.57 -5.28
N TYR A 100 16.85 1.86 -5.64
CA TYR A 100 15.62 2.67 -5.52
C TYR A 100 14.42 2.13 -6.29
N LYS A 101 14.64 1.56 -7.48
CA LYS A 101 13.55 1.00 -8.30
C LYS A 101 12.89 -0.19 -7.60
N THR A 102 13.71 -1.12 -7.11
CA THR A 102 13.26 -2.30 -6.36
C THR A 102 12.64 -1.89 -5.03
N SER A 103 13.25 -0.93 -4.33
CA SER A 103 12.70 -0.37 -3.10
C SER A 103 11.30 0.19 -3.30
N ALA A 104 11.07 0.97 -4.35
CA ALA A 104 9.74 1.52 -4.64
C ALA A 104 8.71 0.41 -4.91
N GLU A 105 9.08 -0.65 -5.62
CA GLU A 105 8.20 -1.80 -5.87
C GLU A 105 7.86 -2.56 -4.59
N ILE A 106 8.86 -2.83 -3.76
CA ILE A 106 8.71 -3.51 -2.47
C ILE A 106 7.85 -2.66 -1.53
N LEU A 107 8.16 -1.38 -1.37
CA LEU A 107 7.39 -0.45 -0.53
C LEU A 107 5.94 -0.37 -1.00
N SER A 108 5.70 -0.33 -2.32
CA SER A 108 4.36 -0.36 -2.87
C SER A 108 3.59 -1.61 -2.45
N LYS A 109 4.19 -2.81 -2.65
CA LYS A 109 3.55 -4.11 -2.40
C LYS A 109 3.38 -4.45 -0.92
N HIS A 110 4.40 -4.20 -0.11
CA HIS A 110 4.48 -4.67 1.27
C HIS A 110 4.10 -3.63 2.32
N LEU A 111 4.02 -2.34 1.95
CA LEU A 111 3.69 -1.27 2.89
C LEU A 111 2.53 -0.41 2.41
N ILE A 112 2.67 0.27 1.26
CA ILE A 112 1.72 1.29 0.81
C ILE A 112 0.34 0.67 0.48
N VAL A 113 0.30 -0.40 -0.33
CA VAL A 113 -0.97 -1.05 -0.68
C VAL A 113 -1.67 -1.60 0.57
N PRO A 114 -1.02 -2.40 1.46
CA PRO A 114 -1.64 -2.86 2.69
C PRO A 114 -2.17 -1.74 3.59
N LEU A 115 -1.43 -0.64 3.75
CA LEU A 115 -1.86 0.50 4.56
C LEU A 115 -3.07 1.23 3.97
N ILE A 116 -3.12 1.40 2.65
CA ILE A 116 -4.29 1.99 1.98
C ILE A 116 -5.50 1.04 2.10
N THR A 117 -5.29 -0.27 1.96
CA THR A 117 -6.36 -1.26 2.06
C THR A 117 -6.95 -1.33 3.47
N THR A 118 -6.11 -1.34 4.51
CA THR A 118 -6.54 -1.35 5.91
C THR A 118 -7.26 -0.05 6.30
N ASN A 119 -6.74 1.11 5.88
CA ASN A 119 -7.45 2.39 6.05
C ASN A 119 -8.79 2.39 5.30
N HIS A 120 -8.81 1.93 4.05
CA HIS A 120 -10.04 1.85 3.29
C HIS A 120 -11.06 0.94 4.00
N LEU A 121 -10.64 -0.18 4.59
CA LEU A 121 -11.52 -1.04 5.38
C LEU A 121 -12.12 -0.27 6.56
N ALA A 122 -11.26 0.38 7.36
CA ALA A 122 -11.66 1.13 8.54
C ALA A 122 -12.65 2.26 8.28
N PHE A 123 -12.62 2.87 7.08
CA PHE A 123 -13.55 3.93 6.70
C PHE A 123 -14.73 3.46 5.83
N SER A 124 -14.75 2.20 5.41
CA SER A 124 -15.82 1.64 4.57
C SER A 124 -16.82 0.81 5.32
N SER A 125 -16.42 0.21 6.44
CA SER A 125 -17.32 -0.54 7.29
C SER A 125 -18.32 0.41 7.94
N ALA A 126 -19.57 -0.04 8.05
CA ALA A 126 -20.58 0.68 8.81
C ALA A 126 -20.28 0.60 10.31
N ASP A 127 -19.84 -0.58 10.76
CA ASP A 127 -19.41 -0.85 12.12
C ASP A 127 -17.91 -0.59 12.28
N PRO A 128 -17.43 -0.12 13.44
CA PRO A 128 -16.01 -0.03 13.74
C PRO A 128 -15.30 -1.38 13.52
N VAL A 129 -14.08 -1.35 12.99
CA VAL A 129 -13.28 -2.58 12.76
C VAL A 129 -13.08 -3.37 14.06
N SER A 130 -13.06 -2.70 15.20
CA SER A 130 -12.96 -3.30 16.54
C SER A 130 -14.21 -4.07 16.98
N GLU A 131 -15.35 -3.87 16.33
CA GLU A 131 -16.63 -4.54 16.67
C GLU A 131 -16.93 -5.73 15.74
N LEU A 132 -16.14 -5.91 14.68
CA LEU A 132 -16.30 -7.04 13.77
C LEU A 132 -15.85 -8.34 14.42
N SER A 133 -16.57 -9.44 14.16
CA SER A 133 -16.08 -10.78 14.52
C SER A 133 -14.82 -11.11 13.73
N GLU A 134 -13.95 -11.99 14.26
CA GLU A 134 -12.73 -12.42 13.58
C GLU A 134 -12.99 -12.94 12.16
N ILE A 135 -14.04 -13.76 12.01
CA ILE A 135 -14.45 -14.34 10.72
C ILE A 135 -14.93 -13.26 9.73
N ASP A 136 -15.69 -12.27 10.22
CA ASP A 136 -16.17 -11.16 9.39
C ASP A 136 -15.01 -10.23 8.99
N LEU A 137 -14.08 -9.98 9.91
CA LEU A 137 -12.88 -9.20 9.67
C LEU A 137 -12.00 -9.87 8.61
N GLU A 138 -11.70 -11.16 8.77
CA GLU A 138 -10.98 -11.96 7.78
C GLU A 138 -11.65 -11.87 6.41
N THR A 139 -12.96 -12.12 6.35
CA THR A 139 -13.72 -12.08 5.09
C THR A 139 -13.67 -10.68 4.44
N ALA A 140 -13.75 -9.61 5.24
CA ALA A 140 -13.68 -8.25 4.76
C ALA A 140 -12.27 -7.89 4.24
N VAL A 141 -11.22 -8.27 4.98
CA VAL A 141 -9.81 -8.11 4.57
C VAL A 141 -9.56 -8.88 3.28
N ASP A 142 -10.00 -10.14 3.19
CA ASP A 142 -9.85 -10.98 2.00
C ASP A 142 -10.50 -10.37 0.76
N LYS A 143 -11.73 -9.87 0.92
CA LYS A 143 -12.49 -9.21 -0.15
C LYS A 143 -11.77 -7.95 -0.65
N MET A 144 -11.24 -7.14 0.27
CA MET A 144 -10.54 -5.91 -0.08
C MET A 144 -9.15 -6.19 -0.67
N GLY A 145 -8.40 -7.13 -0.10
CA GLY A 145 -7.10 -7.57 -0.60
C GLY A 145 -7.17 -8.17 -2.00
N ARG A 146 -8.19 -8.99 -2.30
CA ARG A 146 -8.41 -9.51 -3.67
C ARG A 146 -8.69 -8.39 -4.67
N THR A 147 -9.46 -7.37 -4.26
CA THR A 147 -9.71 -6.19 -5.10
C THR A 147 -8.42 -5.41 -5.35
N ALA A 148 -7.66 -5.12 -4.30
CA ALA A 148 -6.38 -4.41 -4.38
C ALA A 148 -5.36 -5.16 -5.25
N LYS A 149 -5.28 -6.48 -5.13
CA LYS A 149 -4.38 -7.33 -5.94
C LYS A 149 -4.71 -7.29 -7.44
N ARG A 150 -6.00 -7.26 -7.82
CA ARG A 150 -6.41 -7.25 -9.23
C ARG A 150 -6.24 -5.88 -9.89
N SER A 151 -6.50 -4.81 -9.16
CA SER A 151 -6.51 -3.44 -9.69
C SER A 151 -6.19 -2.44 -8.59
N ALA A 152 -4.90 -2.37 -8.22
CA ALA A 152 -4.42 -1.50 -7.15
C ALA A 152 -4.75 -0.02 -7.42
N ASP A 153 -4.63 0.42 -8.67
CA ASP A 153 -4.95 1.77 -9.12
C ASP A 153 -6.43 2.15 -8.90
N ILE A 154 -7.35 1.24 -9.26
CA ILE A 154 -8.78 1.43 -9.04
C ILE A 154 -9.10 1.39 -7.54
N HIS A 155 -8.49 0.46 -6.81
CA HIS A 155 -8.66 0.35 -5.36
C HIS A 155 -8.22 1.64 -4.66
N PHE A 156 -7.07 2.19 -5.03
CA PHE A 156 -6.54 3.45 -4.48
C PHE A 156 -7.46 4.63 -4.81
N ARG A 157 -7.92 4.72 -6.05
CA ARG A 157 -8.87 5.75 -6.46
C ARG A 157 -10.16 5.67 -5.64
N ASN A 158 -10.68 4.46 -5.41
CA ASN A 158 -11.89 4.24 -4.62
C ASN A 158 -11.70 4.53 -3.13
N ALA A 159 -10.52 4.23 -2.57
CA ALA A 159 -10.19 4.57 -1.20
C ALA A 159 -10.10 6.09 -1.01
N MET A 160 -9.37 6.76 -1.90
CA MET A 160 -9.11 8.20 -1.82
C MET A 160 -10.27 9.07 -2.30
N SER A 161 -11.23 8.52 -3.05
CA SER A 161 -12.45 9.24 -3.43
C SER A 161 -13.42 9.45 -2.27
N LYS A 162 -13.20 8.78 -1.12
CA LYS A 162 -13.98 8.97 0.10
C LYS A 162 -13.48 10.20 0.85
N PRO A 163 -14.32 11.25 1.04
CA PRO A 163 -13.90 12.51 1.68
C PRO A 163 -13.30 12.31 3.06
N ARG A 164 -13.90 11.41 3.85
CA ARG A 164 -13.44 11.09 5.20
C ARG A 164 -12.01 10.54 5.21
N VAL A 165 -11.67 9.64 4.27
CA VAL A 165 -10.32 9.07 4.14
C VAL A 165 -9.34 10.18 3.75
N ALA A 166 -9.61 10.89 2.66
CA ALA A 166 -8.71 11.90 2.11
C ALA A 166 -8.44 13.04 3.08
N THR A 167 -9.47 13.53 3.77
CA THR A 167 -9.34 14.64 4.74
C THR A 167 -8.66 14.19 6.03
N THR A 168 -8.89 12.95 6.49
CA THR A 168 -8.16 12.38 7.64
C THR A 168 -6.67 12.23 7.32
N VAL A 169 -6.32 11.65 6.16
CA VAL A 169 -4.93 11.52 5.72
C VAL A 169 -4.26 12.90 5.62
N ARG A 170 -4.95 13.89 5.06
CA ARG A 170 -4.45 15.27 4.98
C ARG A 170 -4.18 15.87 6.37
N ARG A 171 -5.10 15.67 7.32
CA ARG A 171 -4.94 16.17 8.69
C ARG A 171 -3.77 15.49 9.40
N VAL A 172 -3.66 14.16 9.32
CA VAL A 172 -2.53 13.40 9.90
C VAL A 172 -1.21 13.86 9.29
N ALA A 173 -1.14 14.03 7.96
CA ALA A 173 0.04 14.57 7.30
C ALA A 173 0.38 15.98 7.81
N SER A 174 -0.62 16.83 8.04
CA SER A 174 -0.40 18.18 8.57
C SER A 174 0.15 18.16 10.00
N VAL A 175 -0.32 17.23 10.84
CA VAL A 175 0.20 17.00 12.20
C VAL A 175 1.66 16.55 12.16
N LEU A 176 1.98 15.57 11.32
CA LEU A 176 3.36 15.07 11.18
C LEU A 176 4.33 16.13 10.64
N ASN A 177 3.84 17.08 9.85
CA ASN A 177 4.60 18.22 9.35
C ASN A 177 4.53 19.46 10.26
N SER A 178 3.97 19.33 11.48
CA SER A 178 3.87 20.41 12.48
C SER A 178 3.22 21.70 11.96
N ILE A 179 2.23 21.58 11.09
CA ILE A 179 1.47 22.73 10.58
C ILE A 179 0.53 23.23 11.70
N SER A 180 0.64 24.50 12.08
CA SER A 180 -0.10 25.08 13.21
C SER A 180 -1.62 25.14 12.98
N ASP A 181 -2.05 25.39 11.74
CA ASP A 181 -3.46 25.40 11.35
C ASP A 181 -3.83 24.06 10.70
N LEU A 182 -4.53 23.20 11.47
CA LEU A 182 -4.84 21.84 11.04
C LEU A 182 -6.13 21.81 10.20
N PRO A 183 -6.09 21.25 8.97
CA PRO A 183 -7.28 21.18 8.14
C PRO A 183 -8.37 20.34 8.79
N GLY A 184 -9.63 20.79 8.66
CA GLY A 184 -10.81 20.07 9.15
C GLY A 184 -11.02 18.73 8.44
N ILE A 185 -11.67 17.78 9.12
CA ILE A 185 -12.13 16.53 8.53
C ILE A 185 -13.53 16.76 7.97
N SER A 186 -13.73 16.48 6.67
CA SER A 186 -15.04 16.62 6.01
C SER A 186 -15.61 15.26 5.63
N PHE A 187 -16.92 15.11 5.84
CA PHE A 187 -17.68 13.94 5.41
C PHE A 187 -18.25 14.08 4.00
N VAL A 188 -18.33 15.31 3.49
CA VAL A 188 -18.90 15.63 2.17
C VAL A 188 -17.78 16.03 1.23
N ALA A 189 -17.83 15.49 0.01
CA ALA A 189 -16.91 15.87 -1.06
C ALA A 189 -17.28 17.28 -1.51
N ASP A 190 -16.44 18.26 -1.20
CA ASP A 190 -16.58 19.56 -1.85
C ASP A 190 -16.20 19.39 -3.33
N LYS A 191 -17.05 19.91 -4.21
CA LYS A 191 -16.81 19.87 -5.65
C LYS A 191 -16.14 21.19 -6.01
N PRO A 192 -14.80 21.22 -6.17
CA PRO A 192 -14.13 22.46 -6.50
C PRO A 192 -14.70 23.00 -7.82
N ASP A 193 -14.99 24.30 -7.84
CA ASP A 193 -15.40 24.96 -9.07
C ASP A 193 -14.18 25.03 -10.00
N LEU A 194 -14.13 24.13 -10.98
CA LEU A 194 -13.04 24.06 -11.97
C LEU A 194 -13.23 25.08 -13.11
N GLN A 195 -14.04 26.12 -12.90
CA GLN A 195 -14.09 27.24 -13.81
C GLN A 195 -12.70 27.83 -13.95
N ARG A 196 -12.11 27.67 -15.14
CA ARG A 196 -10.86 28.36 -15.49
C ARG A 196 -11.10 29.84 -15.23
N PRO A 197 -10.18 30.55 -14.55
CA PRO A 197 -10.26 31.99 -14.44
C PRO A 197 -10.42 32.51 -15.86
N ILE A 198 -11.62 33.01 -16.18
CA ILE A 198 -11.85 33.66 -17.44
C ILE A 198 -10.97 34.89 -17.33
N LEU A 199 -9.79 34.83 -17.93
CA LEU A 199 -9.00 36.02 -18.18
C LEU A 199 -9.95 36.93 -18.93
N GLN A 200 -10.52 37.90 -18.22
CA GLN A 200 -11.22 39.00 -18.83
C GLN A 200 -10.18 39.59 -19.76
N ARG A 201 -10.30 39.26 -21.05
CA ARG A 201 -9.66 40.03 -22.10
C ARG A 201 -10.23 41.41 -21.87
N THR A 202 -9.48 42.23 -21.16
CA THR A 202 -9.71 43.67 -21.11
C THR A 202 -9.91 44.06 -22.55
N PRO A 203 -11.13 44.50 -22.95
CA PRO A 203 -11.40 44.88 -24.32
C PRO A 203 -10.31 45.87 -24.68
N ALA A 204 -9.50 45.51 -25.68
CA ALA A 204 -8.36 46.28 -26.10
C ALA A 204 -8.83 47.72 -26.29
N GLY A 205 -8.43 48.58 -25.34
CA GLY A 205 -8.60 50.01 -25.43
C GLY A 205 -8.12 50.42 -26.80
N GLN A 206 -9.01 51.13 -27.49
CA GLN A 206 -8.84 51.63 -28.83
C GLN A 206 -7.42 52.13 -29.08
N LYS A 207 -6.79 51.57 -30.12
CA LYS A 207 -5.88 52.26 -31.05
C LYS A 207 -5.13 53.46 -30.46
N ALA A 208 -4.15 53.22 -29.60
CA ALA A 208 -3.00 54.14 -29.54
C ALA A 208 -2.16 53.88 -30.79
N SER A 209 -2.30 54.77 -31.77
CA SER A 209 -1.44 54.87 -32.96
C SER A 209 0.03 54.75 -32.54
N ARG A 210 0.64 53.61 -32.83
CA ARG A 210 2.06 53.38 -32.59
C ARG A 210 2.83 54.08 -33.70
N SER A 211 3.29 55.29 -33.39
CA SER A 211 4.37 55.96 -34.11
C SER A 211 5.53 55.00 -34.26
N TYR A 212 5.94 54.76 -35.51
CA TYR A 212 7.14 54.03 -35.86
C TYR A 212 8.35 54.81 -35.36
N SER A 213 8.95 54.36 -34.25
CA SER A 213 10.35 54.66 -33.95
C SER A 213 11.19 53.47 -34.38
N PRO A 214 12.08 53.62 -35.39
CA PRO A 214 13.01 52.59 -35.80
C PRO A 214 14.18 52.49 -34.81
N ALA A 215 14.78 51.30 -34.76
CA ALA A 215 16.07 50.98 -34.16
C ALA A 215 16.10 50.81 -32.62
N LEU A 216 16.42 49.60 -32.16
CA LEU A 216 17.81 49.14 -32.02
C LEU A 216 17.80 47.64 -31.72
N LEU A 217 18.56 46.90 -32.52
CA LEU A 217 18.83 45.48 -32.32
C LEU A 217 19.59 45.28 -31.00
N PRO A 218 19.20 44.33 -30.13
CA PRO A 218 20.07 43.89 -29.06
C PRO A 218 21.26 43.11 -29.68
N PRO A 219 22.49 43.33 -29.22
CA PRO A 219 23.65 42.59 -29.69
C PRO A 219 23.56 41.11 -29.27
N PRO A 220 24.10 40.19 -30.09
CA PRO A 220 24.24 38.79 -29.70
C PRO A 220 25.22 38.69 -28.53
N GLN A 221 24.75 38.20 -27.39
CA GLN A 221 25.63 37.77 -26.30
C GLN A 221 26.19 36.40 -26.64
N ASP A 222 27.24 36.38 -27.46
CA ASP A 222 28.23 35.31 -27.46
C ASP A 222 29.09 35.46 -26.20
N GLY A 223 29.15 34.40 -25.38
CA GLY A 223 30.07 34.37 -24.25
C GLY A 223 29.55 33.63 -23.03
N ARG A 224 29.28 32.33 -23.16
CA ARG A 224 29.35 31.44 -22.00
C ARG A 224 30.59 30.58 -22.11
N THR A 225 31.63 31.10 -21.49
CA THR A 225 32.89 30.45 -21.17
C THR A 225 32.60 29.09 -20.52
N SER A 226 32.91 28.03 -21.26
CA SER A 226 33.10 26.69 -20.72
C SER A 226 34.33 26.76 -19.78
N VAL A 227 34.08 26.90 -18.48
CA VAL A 227 35.11 26.62 -17.47
C VAL A 227 35.30 25.12 -17.47
N ALA A 228 36.40 24.70 -18.10
CA ALA A 228 36.91 23.35 -18.03
C ALA A 228 37.22 23.01 -16.57
N THR A 229 36.51 22.04 -16.03
CA THR A 229 36.88 21.36 -14.79
C THR A 229 38.17 20.58 -15.06
N PRO A 230 39.26 20.78 -14.29
CA PRO A 230 40.47 20.00 -14.44
C PRO A 230 40.22 18.56 -14.00
N SER A 231 40.34 17.64 -14.94
CA SER A 231 40.45 16.20 -14.69
C SER A 231 41.72 15.92 -13.87
N PRO A 232 41.68 15.03 -12.87
CA PRO A 232 42.89 14.58 -12.17
C PRO A 232 43.78 13.74 -13.10
N PRO A 233 45.12 13.77 -12.89
CA PRO A 233 46.08 13.02 -13.70
C PRO A 233 45.90 11.51 -13.49
N ILE A 234 45.74 10.80 -14.61
CA ILE A 234 45.80 9.34 -14.69
C ILE A 234 47.27 8.96 -14.87
N ASP A 235 47.85 8.34 -13.85
CA ASP A 235 49.15 7.67 -13.94
C ASP A 235 49.04 6.38 -14.76
N PRO A 236 49.89 6.16 -15.78
CA PRO A 236 49.97 4.90 -16.50
C PRO A 236 51.14 4.07 -15.94
N LEU A 237 50.86 3.20 -14.98
CA LEU A 237 51.77 2.10 -14.63
C LEU A 237 51.04 0.78 -14.86
N GLY A 238 51.56 0.07 -15.87
CA GLY A 238 50.91 -1.04 -16.51
C GLY A 238 50.75 -2.27 -15.64
N GLN A 239 49.71 -3.04 -15.98
CA GLN A 239 49.72 -4.48 -15.73
C GLN A 239 49.16 -5.19 -16.95
N LYS A 240 50.06 -5.91 -17.60
CA LYS A 240 49.88 -6.72 -18.79
C LYS A 240 49.73 -8.16 -18.28
N VAL A 241 48.51 -8.68 -18.13
CA VAL A 241 48.31 -10.12 -17.87
C VAL A 241 47.05 -10.64 -18.56
N SER A 242 47.32 -11.50 -19.54
CA SER A 242 46.58 -12.65 -20.06
C SER A 242 45.09 -12.57 -20.37
N ALA A 243 44.82 -12.71 -21.67
CA ALA A 243 43.64 -13.35 -22.20
C ALA A 243 43.68 -14.87 -21.92
N ASP A 244 42.56 -15.41 -21.46
CA ASP A 244 42.04 -16.77 -21.68
C ASP A 244 40.60 -16.75 -21.14
N SER A 245 39.57 -16.63 -21.98
CA SER A 245 38.89 -17.73 -22.68
C SER A 245 38.21 -18.72 -21.73
N ALA A 246 36.87 -18.65 -21.62
CA ALA A 246 35.97 -19.82 -21.53
C ALA A 246 34.49 -19.42 -21.29
N THR A 247 33.74 -19.39 -22.40
CA THR A 247 32.37 -19.92 -22.58
C THR A 247 31.25 -19.57 -21.60
N GLU A 248 30.36 -18.69 -22.07
CA GLU A 248 28.94 -18.67 -21.73
C GLU A 248 28.26 -19.92 -22.30
N SER A 249 27.64 -20.73 -21.45
CA SER A 249 26.68 -21.77 -21.86
C SER A 249 25.29 -21.36 -21.41
N ASP A 250 24.54 -20.79 -22.35
CA ASP A 250 23.08 -20.73 -22.35
C ASP A 250 22.54 -22.16 -22.56
N GLU A 251 21.93 -22.76 -21.54
CA GLU A 251 21.07 -23.93 -21.74
C GLU A 251 19.64 -23.47 -22.00
N ASP A 252 19.32 -23.52 -23.29
CA ASP A 252 18.05 -23.26 -23.93
C ASP A 252 17.08 -24.45 -23.67
N GLY A 253 16.02 -24.20 -22.90
CA GLY A 253 14.95 -25.16 -22.61
C GLY A 253 13.65 -24.80 -23.34
N PRO A 254 12.95 -25.75 -23.99
CA PRO A 254 12.06 -25.46 -25.11
C PRO A 254 10.73 -24.80 -24.71
N LEU A 255 10.54 -23.56 -25.12
CA LEU A 255 9.23 -22.91 -25.19
C LEU A 255 8.44 -23.51 -26.36
N ARG A 256 7.44 -24.33 -26.05
CA ARG A 256 6.40 -24.72 -27.00
C ARG A 256 5.55 -23.50 -27.35
N GLY A 257 5.83 -22.95 -28.53
CA GLY A 257 4.95 -22.04 -29.23
C GLY A 257 3.66 -22.71 -29.67
N ASN A 258 2.57 -21.95 -29.61
CA ASN A 258 1.48 -22.04 -30.56
C ASN A 258 0.75 -20.69 -30.58
N ASN A 259 1.15 -19.83 -31.50
CA ASN A 259 0.31 -18.75 -32.01
C ASN A 259 0.59 -18.60 -33.50
N PRO A 260 -0.40 -18.73 -34.39
CA PRO A 260 -0.27 -18.28 -35.76
C PRO A 260 -0.61 -16.80 -35.90
N ILE A 261 0.28 -16.18 -36.66
CA ILE A 261 0.31 -14.84 -37.24
C ILE A 261 -0.96 -14.56 -38.06
N ALA A 262 -1.52 -13.33 -37.99
CA ALA A 262 -1.48 -12.38 -39.13
C ALA A 262 -2.47 -11.20 -39.03
N LYS A 263 -1.94 -10.06 -39.51
CA LYS A 263 -2.60 -8.92 -40.18
C LYS A 263 -3.19 -7.79 -39.33
N GLY A 264 -2.45 -6.69 -39.32
CA GLY A 264 -2.94 -5.38 -38.92
C GLY A 264 -3.87 -4.73 -39.95
N LYS A 265 -4.59 -3.71 -39.50
CA LYS A 265 -5.00 -2.55 -40.30
C LYS A 265 -5.47 -1.42 -39.37
N ALA A 266 -5.29 -0.20 -39.88
CA ALA A 266 -5.44 1.10 -39.26
C ALA A 266 -6.74 1.32 -38.46
N VAL A 267 -6.63 2.06 -37.34
CA VAL A 267 -7.77 2.68 -36.67
C VAL A 267 -7.83 4.15 -37.06
N THR A 268 -8.76 4.42 -37.97
CA THR A 268 -9.32 5.72 -38.30
C THR A 268 -10.14 6.31 -37.15
N SER A 269 -10.01 7.63 -37.01
CA SER A 269 -10.85 8.57 -36.28
C SER A 269 -12.36 8.44 -36.56
N SER A 270 -13.17 8.44 -35.49
CA SER A 270 -14.59 8.84 -35.46
C SER A 270 -14.93 9.21 -34.00
N ARG A 271 -15.14 10.48 -33.63
CA ARG A 271 -16.22 11.44 -33.93
C ARG A 271 -17.59 10.94 -33.49
N SER A 272 -17.96 11.27 -32.25
CA SER A 272 -19.33 11.16 -31.73
C SER A 272 -19.97 12.55 -31.66
N PRO A 273 -21.21 12.73 -32.15
CA PRO A 273 -21.97 13.96 -32.00
C PRO A 273 -22.86 13.88 -30.75
N SER A 274 -22.85 14.93 -29.93
CA SER A 274 -23.89 15.16 -28.93
C SER A 274 -24.48 16.54 -29.16
N ALA A 275 -25.66 16.54 -29.77
CA ALA A 275 -26.55 17.69 -29.86
C ALA A 275 -27.43 17.73 -28.59
N GLY A 276 -27.57 18.91 -28.01
CA GLY A 276 -28.47 19.16 -26.88
C GLY A 276 -29.96 19.16 -27.26
N PRO A 277 -30.82 19.51 -26.30
CA PRO A 277 -31.48 20.80 -26.46
C PRO A 277 -31.53 21.67 -25.20
N SER A 278 -31.63 22.96 -25.50
CA SER A 278 -31.76 24.15 -24.66
C SER A 278 -33.13 24.27 -23.99
N VAL A 279 -33.19 24.68 -22.71
CA VAL A 279 -34.35 25.39 -22.12
C VAL A 279 -33.90 26.40 -21.04
N LYS A 280 -34.01 27.68 -21.40
CA LYS A 280 -34.53 28.88 -20.70
C LYS A 280 -34.34 29.07 -19.18
N THR A 281 -33.49 30.04 -18.87
CA THR A 281 -33.72 31.29 -18.08
C THR A 281 -35.01 31.42 -17.26
N VAL A 282 -34.87 31.63 -15.94
CA VAL A 282 -35.60 32.67 -15.17
C VAL A 282 -34.68 33.18 -14.05
N GLU A 283 -34.41 34.48 -14.08
CA GLU A 283 -33.79 35.26 -13.01
C GLU A 283 -34.77 35.46 -11.85
N ALA A 284 -34.28 35.41 -10.62
CA ALA A 284 -34.91 36.13 -9.51
C ALA A 284 -33.83 36.65 -8.56
N GLN A 285 -33.72 37.96 -8.55
CA GLN A 285 -33.00 38.78 -7.58
C GLN A 285 -33.61 38.58 -6.19
N SER A 286 -32.78 38.46 -5.16
CA SER A 286 -33.18 38.86 -3.81
C SER A 286 -32.00 39.50 -3.10
N THR A 287 -32.26 40.74 -2.72
CA THR A 287 -31.41 41.71 -2.05
C THR A 287 -31.59 41.61 -0.53
N HIS A 288 -30.55 42.02 0.21
CA HIS A 288 -30.57 42.34 1.64
C HIS A 288 -30.73 41.11 2.58
N GLN A 289 -30.10 41.02 3.76
CA GLN A 289 -29.78 42.08 4.69
C GLN A 289 -28.75 41.59 5.71
N SER A 290 -27.81 42.47 6.02
CA SER A 290 -26.90 42.43 7.16
C SER A 290 -27.68 42.42 8.48
N ARG A 291 -27.28 41.58 9.45
CA ARG A 291 -27.42 41.88 10.88
C ARG A 291 -26.40 41.13 11.72
N GLN A 292 -25.39 41.90 12.14
CA GLN A 292 -24.59 41.65 13.34
C GLN A 292 -25.50 41.76 14.57
N ILE A 293 -25.44 40.80 15.51
CA ILE A 293 -25.68 41.04 16.93
C ILE A 293 -24.75 40.10 17.73
N THR A 294 -23.78 40.69 18.41
CA THR A 294 -22.96 40.13 19.51
C THR A 294 -23.74 40.12 20.84
N PRO A 295 -23.29 39.34 21.85
CA PRO A 295 -24.03 38.95 23.06
C PRO A 295 -23.86 40.01 24.18
N PRO A 296 -24.43 39.87 25.41
CA PRO A 296 -23.85 39.01 26.48
C PRO A 296 -24.83 38.54 27.59
N VAL A 297 -24.27 37.85 28.60
CA VAL A 297 -24.55 37.96 30.05
C VAL A 297 -25.10 36.71 30.79
N ALA A 298 -24.18 36.16 31.60
CA ALA A 298 -24.26 35.70 33.00
C ALA A 298 -25.01 34.42 33.42
N GLU A 299 -24.20 33.49 33.94
CA GLU A 299 -24.39 32.69 35.17
C GLU A 299 -24.98 33.51 36.34
N PRO A 300 -25.76 32.90 37.28
CA PRO A 300 -25.12 32.10 38.34
C PRO A 300 -25.92 30.91 38.91
N GLU A 301 -25.11 29.95 39.38
CA GLU A 301 -25.16 29.21 40.65
C GLU A 301 -26.43 28.55 41.23
N GLN A 302 -26.20 27.28 41.60
CA GLN A 302 -26.60 26.58 42.82
C GLN A 302 -28.09 26.32 43.11
N THR A 303 -28.47 25.03 43.13
CA THR A 303 -29.03 24.41 44.35
C THR A 303 -28.93 22.88 44.33
N LYS A 304 -28.43 22.30 45.43
CA LYS A 304 -28.53 20.87 45.77
C LYS A 304 -29.95 20.54 46.26
N GLY A 305 -30.47 19.37 45.89
CA GLY A 305 -31.66 18.75 46.50
C GLY A 305 -31.88 17.29 46.04
N PRO A 306 -32.52 16.42 46.86
CA PRO A 306 -32.29 14.96 46.93
C PRO A 306 -33.21 14.11 46.04
N PRO A 307 -33.08 12.75 46.04
CA PRO A 307 -33.69 11.88 45.04
C PRO A 307 -35.18 11.65 45.31
N SER A 308 -35.97 11.58 44.23
CA SER A 308 -37.34 11.11 44.28
C SER A 308 -37.53 10.00 43.26
N ASP A 309 -37.83 8.82 43.79
CA ASP A 309 -38.42 7.69 43.10
C ASP A 309 -39.69 8.14 42.35
N SER A 310 -39.79 7.79 41.07
CA SER A 310 -41.09 7.60 40.41
C SER A 310 -40.93 6.83 39.10
N ASP A 311 -40.98 5.51 39.25
CA ASP A 311 -41.88 4.60 38.53
C ASP A 311 -42.61 5.16 37.29
N SER A 312 -42.18 4.75 36.09
CA SER A 312 -43.10 4.39 35.00
C SER A 312 -42.37 3.85 33.76
N SER A 313 -42.61 2.56 33.51
CA SER A 313 -42.27 1.85 32.27
C SER A 313 -43.15 2.28 31.10
N PRO A 314 -42.75 1.95 29.85
CA PRO A 314 -43.61 0.98 29.17
C PRO A 314 -42.85 -0.20 28.53
N VAL A 315 -43.52 -1.34 28.70
CA VAL A 315 -43.29 -2.71 28.24
C VAL A 315 -42.81 -2.80 26.79
N ARG A 316 -41.70 -3.53 26.56
CA ARG A 316 -41.28 -4.01 25.24
C ARG A 316 -41.41 -5.55 25.14
N PRO A 317 -41.82 -6.08 23.98
CA PRO A 317 -42.23 -7.48 23.83
C PRO A 317 -41.05 -8.47 23.81
N VAL A 318 -41.28 -9.59 24.51
CA VAL A 318 -40.38 -10.72 24.76
C VAL A 318 -40.17 -11.54 23.48
N LYS A 319 -38.92 -11.63 22.99
CA LYS A 319 -38.53 -12.62 21.97
C LYS A 319 -37.95 -13.86 22.62
N LYS A 320 -38.47 -15.00 22.15
CA LYS A 320 -38.30 -16.37 22.66
C LYS A 320 -36.84 -16.84 22.59
N LYS A 321 -36.33 -17.36 23.71
CA LYS A 321 -35.06 -18.10 23.80
C LYS A 321 -35.22 -19.48 23.13
N LYS A 322 -34.33 -19.83 22.20
CA LYS A 322 -34.16 -21.19 21.69
C LYS A 322 -33.06 -21.89 22.49
N LYS A 323 -33.41 -23.07 22.97
CA LYS A 323 -32.64 -24.00 23.81
C LYS A 323 -31.36 -24.44 23.09
N GLN A 324 -30.20 -24.24 23.71
CA GLN A 324 -28.92 -24.82 23.31
C GLN A 324 -28.65 -26.02 24.22
N VAL A 325 -28.47 -27.19 23.61
CA VAL A 325 -28.17 -28.46 24.29
C VAL A 325 -26.67 -28.69 24.16
N SER A 326 -26.01 -28.90 25.30
CA SER A 326 -24.66 -29.43 25.41
C SER A 326 -24.64 -30.92 25.07
N SER A 327 -23.66 -31.37 24.31
CA SER A 327 -23.28 -32.78 24.24
C SER A 327 -21.79 -32.87 23.94
N THR A 328 -21.07 -33.44 24.90
CA THR A 328 -19.67 -33.84 24.93
C THR A 328 -19.56 -35.29 24.45
N ASP A 329 -18.55 -35.63 23.65
CA ASP A 329 -17.81 -36.92 23.56
C ASP A 329 -16.91 -36.85 22.29
N GLU A 330 -15.59 -36.82 22.42
CA GLU A 330 -14.66 -37.97 22.53
C GLU A 330 -14.42 -38.71 21.20
N ASP A 331 -13.16 -38.62 20.78
CA ASP A 331 -12.31 -39.71 20.28
C ASP A 331 -12.30 -40.15 18.80
N SER A 332 -11.09 -40.54 18.40
CA SER A 332 -10.65 -41.40 17.29
C SER A 332 -10.23 -40.79 15.95
N GLU A 333 -8.91 -40.86 15.76
CA GLU A 333 -8.21 -41.07 14.49
C GLU A 333 -8.86 -42.18 13.64
N THR A 334 -8.87 -42.00 12.32
CA THR A 334 -8.26 -42.92 11.34
C THR A 334 -8.68 -42.57 9.92
N GLU A 335 -7.75 -42.83 9.00
CA GLU A 335 -7.87 -42.84 7.55
C GLU A 335 -9.25 -43.28 7.01
N ARG A 336 -9.70 -42.66 5.91
CA ARG A 336 -10.10 -43.42 4.71
C ARG A 336 -10.34 -42.57 3.47
N ARG A 337 -9.55 -42.91 2.45
CA ARG A 337 -9.96 -43.21 1.07
C ARG A 337 -11.44 -42.99 0.73
N LYS A 338 -11.61 -42.24 -0.38
CA LYS A 338 -12.51 -42.52 -1.52
C LYS A 338 -13.82 -43.25 -1.18
N GLN A 339 -14.94 -42.53 -1.20
CA GLN A 339 -16.15 -43.04 -1.85
C GLN A 339 -17.05 -41.91 -2.34
N ALA A 340 -17.43 -42.06 -3.60
CA ALA A 340 -18.42 -41.28 -4.30
C ALA A 340 -19.84 -41.70 -3.91
N ARG A 341 -20.80 -40.86 -4.33
CA ARG A 341 -22.26 -41.04 -4.44
C ARG A 341 -23.08 -40.44 -3.30
N GLY A 342 -23.71 -39.32 -3.61
CA GLY A 342 -24.81 -38.74 -2.85
C GLY A 342 -25.39 -37.56 -3.61
N GLY A 343 -26.31 -37.85 -4.55
CA GLY A 343 -26.91 -36.86 -5.43
C GLY A 343 -27.88 -35.93 -4.72
N ALA A 344 -27.88 -34.66 -5.15
CA ALA A 344 -28.94 -33.70 -4.88
C ALA A 344 -29.27 -32.92 -6.18
N PRO A 345 -30.54 -32.61 -6.45
CA PRO A 345 -30.99 -32.15 -7.76
C PRO A 345 -30.60 -30.69 -8.05
N VAL A 346 -29.77 -30.51 -9.07
CA VAL A 346 -29.39 -29.18 -9.60
C VAL A 346 -30.58 -28.57 -10.35
N LYS A 347 -31.16 -27.53 -9.75
CA LYS A 347 -32.08 -26.59 -10.42
C LYS A 347 -31.36 -25.95 -11.61
N ARG A 348 -31.77 -26.34 -12.82
CA ARG A 348 -31.38 -25.71 -14.09
C ARG A 348 -31.99 -24.31 -14.18
N GLY A 349 -31.18 -23.28 -13.92
CA GLY A 349 -31.49 -21.89 -14.22
C GLY A 349 -30.80 -21.43 -15.51
N THR A 350 -31.62 -21.03 -16.49
CA THR A 350 -31.32 -20.05 -17.54
C THR A 350 -30.12 -20.31 -18.48
N ARG A 351 -30.37 -21.12 -19.53
CA ARG A 351 -29.56 -21.13 -20.76
C ARG A 351 -29.68 -19.77 -21.46
N GLN A 352 -28.54 -19.09 -21.64
CA GLN A 352 -28.44 -17.93 -22.52
C GLN A 352 -28.68 -18.34 -23.99
N PRO A 353 -29.37 -17.51 -24.80
CA PRO A 353 -29.65 -17.81 -26.20
C PRO A 353 -28.37 -17.73 -27.04
N ILE A 354 -28.05 -18.84 -27.70
CA ILE A 354 -27.01 -18.95 -28.71
C ILE A 354 -27.41 -18.09 -29.91
N LYS A 355 -26.76 -16.94 -30.10
CA LYS A 355 -26.84 -16.17 -31.34
C LYS A 355 -26.11 -16.93 -32.45
N ARG A 356 -26.87 -17.74 -33.20
CA ARG A 356 -26.51 -18.18 -34.55
C ARG A 356 -26.83 -17.04 -35.53
N GLY A 357 -25.85 -16.61 -36.31
CA GLY A 357 -26.04 -15.70 -37.44
C GLY A 357 -24.76 -14.90 -37.70
N GLY A 358 -24.20 -14.84 -38.89
CA GLY A 358 -24.59 -15.41 -40.16
C GLY A 358 -23.37 -15.24 -41.08
N LYS A 359 -22.92 -16.35 -41.66
CA LYS A 359 -21.87 -16.38 -42.67
C LYS A 359 -22.44 -15.68 -43.91
N ARG A 360 -21.93 -14.50 -44.26
CA ARG A 360 -22.16 -13.90 -45.57
C ARG A 360 -20.93 -14.15 -46.44
N PHE A 361 -21.26 -14.50 -47.67
CA PHE A 361 -20.42 -14.88 -48.79
C PHE A 361 -19.41 -13.82 -49.17
#